data_AF-A0A9D3MHZ8-F1
#
_entry.id   AF-A0A9D3MHZ8-F1
#
_cell.length_a   1.000
_cell.length_b   1.000
_cell.length_c   1.000
_cell.angle_alpha   90.00
_cell.angle_beta   90.00
_cell.angle_gamma   90.00
#
_symmetry.space_group_name_H-M   'P 1'
#
loop_
_entity.id
_entity.type
_entity.pdbx_description
1 polymer ?
#
loop_
_entity_poly.entity_id
_entity_poly.type
_entity_poly.pdbx_seq_one_letter_code
_entity_poly.pdbx_strand_id
1 'polypeptide(L)'
;MFVLREFHLPLAFPPSCLLAQSALISVFSRRVLRKSKKAKMSEKKLSTSRRHHLKSLMLSIAKGLLEDEKKQRAEERAQYMEDNCPPLELPSSVQELQELCKKLHKSIDVVDEERYDIETKVNKSIKEIDDLKIKVVDLQGKFKKPALKKVRMSADAMLQALLGSKHKVNMDLRNNLKQVKKEVKEEEKESVGDWRKNIEDKAGMGGRKKIFETEA
;
A
#
# COMPACT_ATOMS: atom_id res chain seq x y z
N MET A 1 24.63 -38.84 12.43
CA MET A 1 25.92 -39.54 12.56
C MET A 1 26.98 -38.71 11.86
N PHE A 2 27.69 -37.84 12.58
CA PHE A 2 28.86 -37.14 12.03
C PHE A 2 30.11 -37.76 12.62
N VAL A 3 30.88 -38.36 11.71
CA VAL A 3 32.08 -39.15 11.94
C VAL A 3 33.15 -38.31 12.64
N LEU A 4 33.55 -38.74 13.84
CA LEU A 4 34.72 -38.23 14.54
C LEU A 4 35.96 -38.62 13.74
N ARG A 5 36.57 -37.63 13.08
CA ARG A 5 37.86 -37.76 12.42
C ARG A 5 38.94 -37.74 13.50
N GLU A 6 39.48 -38.91 13.82
CA GLU A 6 40.62 -39.06 14.72
C GLU A 6 41.81 -38.23 14.23
N PHE A 7 42.28 -37.31 15.08
CA PHE A 7 43.60 -36.71 14.98
C PHE A 7 44.54 -37.52 15.86
N HIS A 8 45.33 -38.37 15.22
CA HIS A 8 46.47 -39.04 15.84
C HIS A 8 47.56 -37.99 16.10
N LEU A 9 47.87 -37.70 17.37
CA LEU A 9 49.06 -36.95 17.77
C LEU A 9 49.97 -37.86 18.62
N PRO A 10 51.27 -37.96 18.32
CA PRO A 10 52.19 -38.77 19.11
C PRO A 10 52.50 -38.11 20.46
N LEU A 11 52.63 -38.98 21.46
CA LEU A 11 53.02 -38.71 22.83
C LEU A 11 54.38 -38.00 22.92
N ALA A 12 54.41 -36.86 23.61
CA ALA A 12 55.41 -36.44 24.62
C ALA A 12 55.45 -34.90 24.70
N PHE A 13 54.58 -34.32 25.53
CA PHE A 13 54.69 -32.91 25.94
C PHE A 13 54.96 -32.85 27.46
N PRO A 14 55.93 -32.03 27.92
CA PRO A 14 56.28 -31.91 29.34
C PRO A 14 55.13 -31.30 30.17
N PRO A 15 55.05 -31.61 31.48
CA PRO A 15 53.94 -31.21 32.37
C PRO A 15 53.82 -29.70 32.59
N SER A 16 54.72 -28.88 32.05
CA SER A 16 54.66 -27.42 32.09
C SER A 16 53.67 -26.80 31.07
N CYS A 17 53.09 -27.58 30.16
CA CYS A 17 52.23 -27.05 29.08
C CYS A 17 50.71 -27.29 29.22
N LEU A 18 50.26 -27.93 30.30
CA LEU A 18 48.82 -28.23 30.55
C LEU A 18 47.94 -26.97 30.69
N LEU A 19 48.49 -25.87 31.21
CA LEU A 19 47.79 -24.58 31.29
C LEU A 19 47.57 -23.94 29.91
N ALA A 20 48.46 -24.16 28.94
CA ALA A 20 48.34 -23.59 27.60
C ALA A 20 47.30 -24.33 26.74
N GLN A 21 47.20 -25.66 26.87
CA GLN A 21 46.21 -26.46 26.13
C GLN A 21 44.77 -26.23 26.63
N SER A 22 44.58 -26.10 27.94
CA SER A 22 43.27 -25.76 28.53
C SER A 22 42.82 -24.33 28.16
N ALA A 23 43.75 -23.37 28.07
CA ALA A 23 43.46 -22.01 27.62
C ALA A 23 43.02 -21.96 26.15
N LEU A 24 43.64 -22.73 25.25
CA LEU A 24 43.26 -22.77 23.83
C LEU A 24 41.90 -23.46 23.59
N ILE A 25 41.59 -24.53 24.31
CA ILE A 25 40.27 -25.21 24.25
C ILE A 25 39.16 -24.29 24.79
N SER A 26 39.46 -23.52 25.86
CA SER A 26 38.58 -22.49 26.42
C SER A 26 38.33 -21.33 25.45
N VAL A 27 39.36 -20.83 24.76
CA VAL A 27 39.24 -19.75 23.77
C VAL A 27 38.51 -20.22 22.52
N PHE A 28 38.76 -21.45 22.05
CA PHE A 28 38.07 -22.03 20.90
C PHE A 28 36.59 -22.29 21.20
N SER A 29 36.27 -22.86 22.38
CA SER A 29 34.88 -23.01 22.85
C SER A 29 34.17 -21.67 23.04
N ARG A 30 34.84 -20.65 23.60
CA ARG A 30 34.28 -19.29 23.71
C ARG A 30 34.05 -18.64 22.34
N ARG A 31 34.89 -18.91 21.34
CA ARG A 31 34.74 -18.36 19.98
C ARG A 31 33.62 -19.05 19.21
N VAL A 32 33.42 -20.36 19.39
CA VAL A 32 32.29 -21.12 18.82
C VAL A 32 30.96 -20.73 19.50
N LEU A 33 30.91 -20.61 20.84
CA LEU A 33 29.72 -20.09 21.53
C LEU A 33 29.40 -18.63 21.21
N ARG A 34 30.41 -17.77 20.94
CA ARG A 34 30.19 -16.38 20.49
C ARG A 34 29.65 -16.30 19.06
N LYS A 35 30.03 -17.21 18.15
CA LYS A 35 29.45 -17.32 16.80
C LYS A 35 28.00 -17.80 16.85
N SER A 36 27.68 -18.76 17.73
CA SER A 36 26.31 -19.26 17.90
C SER A 36 25.35 -18.30 18.62
N LYS A 37 25.86 -17.45 19.53
CA LYS A 37 25.04 -16.41 20.20
C LYS A 37 24.72 -15.19 19.32
N LYS A 38 25.48 -14.92 18.25
CA LYS A 38 25.17 -13.84 17.28
C LYS A 38 24.04 -14.17 16.29
N ALA A 39 23.60 -15.43 16.22
CA ALA A 39 22.59 -15.88 15.27
C ALA A 39 21.17 -16.06 15.86
N LYS A 40 20.94 -15.66 17.12
CA LYS A 40 19.66 -15.93 17.83
C LYS A 40 18.95 -14.69 18.41
N MET A 41 19.08 -13.52 17.78
CA MET A 41 18.26 -12.33 18.09
C MET A 41 17.76 -11.60 16.83
N SER A 42 17.57 -12.30 15.72
CA SER A 42 16.75 -11.81 14.60
C SER A 42 15.39 -12.49 14.65
N GLU A 43 14.68 -12.28 15.75
CA GLU A 43 13.23 -12.49 15.77
C GLU A 43 12.65 -11.75 14.57
N LYS A 44 12.08 -12.54 13.65
CA LYS A 44 11.85 -12.18 12.24
C LYS A 44 10.82 -11.05 12.16
N LYS A 45 11.30 -9.81 12.24
CA LYS A 45 10.51 -8.60 11.96
C LYS A 45 9.84 -8.80 10.59
N LEU A 46 8.52 -8.66 10.56
CA LEU A 46 7.71 -8.70 9.35
C LEU A 46 8.40 -7.92 8.22
N SER A 47 8.52 -8.53 7.04
CA SER A 47 9.09 -7.86 5.87
C SER A 47 8.40 -6.51 5.65
N THR A 48 9.18 -5.48 5.32
CA THR A 48 8.66 -4.13 5.04
C THR A 48 7.56 -4.17 3.98
N SER A 49 7.70 -5.01 2.96
CA SER A 49 6.67 -5.24 1.93
C SER A 49 5.35 -5.74 2.54
N ARG A 50 5.40 -6.76 3.41
CA ARG A 50 4.21 -7.28 4.11
C ARG A 50 3.55 -6.23 4.98
N ARG A 51 4.33 -5.39 5.68
CA ARG A 51 3.79 -4.29 6.49
C ARG A 51 3.07 -3.24 5.64
N HIS A 52 3.62 -2.85 4.50
CA HIS A 52 2.95 -1.90 3.60
C HIS A 52 1.67 -2.49 3.00
N HIS A 53 1.70 -3.76 2.59
CA HIS A 53 0.50 -4.44 2.09
C HIS A 53 -0.61 -4.45 3.15
N LEU A 54 -0.30 -4.81 4.39
CA LEU A 54 -1.26 -4.78 5.49
C LEU A 54 -1.80 -3.36 5.76
N LYS A 55 -0.94 -2.33 5.77
CA LYS A 55 -1.41 -0.93 5.89
C LYS A 55 -2.36 -0.54 4.76
N SER A 56 -2.06 -0.94 3.53
CA SER A 56 -2.93 -0.67 2.38
C SER A 56 -4.28 -1.38 2.51
N LEU A 57 -4.30 -2.63 2.97
CA LEU A 57 -5.55 -3.36 3.22
C LEU A 57 -6.35 -2.70 4.34
N MET A 58 -5.70 -2.32 5.45
CA MET A 58 -6.36 -1.61 6.56
C MET A 58 -6.99 -0.30 6.10
N LEU A 59 -6.29 0.49 5.29
CA LEU A 59 -6.83 1.74 4.74
C LEU A 59 -7.99 1.48 3.76
N SER A 60 -7.91 0.42 2.96
CA SER A 60 -8.99 0.03 2.05
C SER A 60 -10.26 -0.37 2.81
N ILE A 61 -10.11 -1.15 3.88
CA ILE A 61 -11.22 -1.56 4.75
C ILE A 61 -11.78 -0.34 5.49
N ALA A 62 -10.92 0.50 6.07
CA ALA A 62 -11.34 1.72 6.78
C ALA A 62 -12.12 2.66 5.85
N LYS A 63 -11.72 2.78 4.58
CA LYS A 63 -12.48 3.53 3.58
C LYS A 63 -13.87 2.93 3.36
N GLY A 64 -13.98 1.61 3.24
CA GLY A 64 -15.27 0.92 3.12
C GLY A 64 -16.19 1.24 4.30
N LEU A 65 -15.69 1.04 5.52
CA LEU A 65 -16.44 1.32 6.75
C LEU A 65 -16.89 2.79 6.85
N LEU A 66 -16.06 3.74 6.42
CA LEU A 66 -16.41 5.16 6.43
C LEU A 66 -17.51 5.50 5.41
N GLU A 67 -17.56 4.82 4.27
CA GLU A 67 -18.67 4.99 3.32
C GLU A 67 -19.95 4.32 3.81
N ASP A 68 -19.85 3.17 4.47
CA ASP A 68 -21.00 2.48 5.06
C ASP A 68 -21.60 3.30 6.23
N GLU A 69 -20.76 3.88 7.10
CA GLU A 69 -21.20 4.78 8.16
C GLU A 69 -21.91 6.03 7.61
N LYS A 70 -21.42 6.60 6.50
CA LYS A 70 -22.09 7.73 5.84
C LYS A 70 -23.48 7.37 5.33
N LYS A 71 -23.65 6.16 4.77
CA LYS A 71 -24.95 5.68 4.32
C LYS A 71 -25.90 5.48 5.49
N GLN A 72 -25.45 4.79 6.54
CA GLN A 72 -26.23 4.60 7.77
C GLN A 72 -26.68 5.93 8.36
N ARG A 73 -25.78 6.91 8.47
CA ARG A 73 -26.12 8.25 8.97
C ARG A 73 -27.15 8.98 8.09
N ALA A 74 -27.12 8.77 6.78
CA ALA A 74 -28.11 9.35 5.87
C ALA A 74 -29.48 8.66 6.01
N GLU A 75 -29.49 7.33 6.18
CA GLU A 75 -30.69 6.53 6.43
C GLU A 75 -31.33 6.89 7.78
N GLU A 76 -30.54 6.95 8.85
CA GLU A 76 -30.98 7.38 10.18
C GLU A 76 -31.56 8.81 10.15
N ARG A 77 -30.92 9.73 9.41
CA ARG A 77 -31.45 11.09 9.22
C ARG A 77 -32.78 11.08 8.47
N ALA A 78 -32.93 10.23 7.45
CA ALA A 78 -34.17 10.12 6.70
C ALA A 78 -35.31 9.56 7.57
N GLN A 79 -35.04 8.49 8.32
CA GLN A 79 -35.98 7.91 9.29
C GLN A 79 -36.40 8.93 10.35
N TYR A 80 -35.43 9.64 10.94
CA TYR A 80 -35.73 10.70 11.90
C TYR A 80 -36.62 11.80 11.29
N MET A 81 -36.38 12.19 10.05
CA MET A 81 -37.21 13.20 9.38
C MET A 81 -38.61 12.69 9.09
N GLU A 82 -38.78 11.42 8.73
CA GLU A 82 -40.08 10.80 8.51
C GLU A 82 -40.93 10.76 9.80
N ASP A 83 -40.30 10.42 10.93
CA ASP A 83 -40.99 10.37 12.23
C ASP A 83 -41.34 11.75 12.78
N ASN A 84 -40.44 12.74 12.64
CA ASN A 84 -40.59 14.06 13.26
C ASN A 84 -41.25 15.11 12.34
N CYS A 85 -41.17 14.92 11.03
CA CYS A 85 -41.72 15.83 10.03
C CYS A 85 -42.32 15.02 8.87
N PRO A 86 -43.44 14.30 9.11
CA PRO A 86 -44.11 13.55 8.07
C PRO A 86 -44.64 14.48 6.97
N PRO A 87 -44.86 13.96 5.75
CA PRO A 87 -45.46 14.72 4.67
C PRO A 87 -46.76 15.40 5.11
N LEU A 88 -46.90 16.68 4.78
CA LEU A 88 -48.06 17.49 5.18
C LEU A 88 -49.35 16.96 4.53
N GLU A 89 -50.29 16.53 5.37
CA GLU A 89 -51.66 16.25 4.96
C GLU A 89 -52.51 17.52 5.13
N LEU A 90 -53.04 18.04 4.03
CA LEU A 90 -53.87 19.24 4.05
C LEU A 90 -55.33 18.87 4.38
N PRO A 91 -55.89 19.40 5.49
CA PRO A 91 -57.29 19.15 5.82
C PRO A 91 -58.22 19.87 4.84
N SER A 92 -59.40 19.29 4.62
CA SER A 92 -60.40 19.83 3.68
C SER A 92 -61.24 20.98 4.24
N SER A 93 -61.32 21.12 5.57
CA SER A 93 -62.12 22.17 6.22
C SER A 93 -61.28 23.42 6.52
N VAL A 94 -61.91 24.60 6.43
CA VAL A 94 -61.25 25.88 6.68
C VAL A 94 -60.80 26.03 8.14
N GLN A 95 -61.57 25.48 9.08
CA GLN A 95 -61.28 25.58 10.52
C GLN A 95 -60.05 24.72 10.89
N GLU A 96 -60.01 23.46 10.45
CA GLU A 96 -58.87 22.57 10.69
C GLU A 96 -57.59 23.12 10.05
N LEU A 97 -57.70 23.75 8.87
CA LEU A 97 -56.57 24.38 8.21
C LEU A 97 -56.01 25.57 9.02
N GLN A 98 -56.89 26.42 9.56
CA GLN A 98 -56.47 27.54 10.43
C GLN A 98 -55.80 27.04 11.71
N GLU A 99 -56.29 25.94 12.30
CA GLU A 99 -55.67 25.32 13.47
C GLU A 99 -54.31 24.72 13.16
N LEU A 100 -54.17 24.01 12.02
CA LEU A 100 -52.90 23.45 11.56
C LEU A 100 -51.86 24.54 11.36
N CYS A 101 -52.20 25.65 10.69
CA CYS A 101 -51.29 26.78 10.49
C CYS A 101 -50.82 27.38 11.83
N LYS A 102 -51.72 27.53 12.81
CA LYS A 102 -51.36 28.01 14.15
C LYS A 102 -50.47 27.03 14.91
N LYS A 103 -50.69 25.72 14.76
CA LYS A 103 -49.85 24.67 15.38
C LYS A 103 -48.44 24.68 14.77
N LEU A 104 -48.33 24.70 13.45
CA LEU A 104 -47.05 24.76 12.74
C LEU A 104 -46.26 26.01 13.08
N HIS A 105 -46.92 27.17 13.18
CA HIS A 105 -46.24 28.40 13.55
C HIS A 105 -45.61 28.32 14.95
N LYS A 106 -46.35 27.80 15.94
CA LYS A 106 -45.82 27.59 17.29
C LYS A 106 -44.69 26.57 17.32
N SER A 107 -44.78 25.48 16.53
CA SER A 107 -43.71 24.49 16.48
C SER A 107 -42.45 25.03 15.83
N ILE A 108 -42.56 25.93 14.85
CA ILE A 108 -41.39 26.60 14.24
C ILE A 108 -40.62 27.37 15.30
N ASP A 109 -41.30 28.17 16.13
CA ASP A 109 -40.64 28.96 17.18
C ASP A 109 -39.85 28.06 18.15
N VAL A 110 -40.45 26.95 18.59
CA VAL A 110 -39.81 25.99 19.51
C VAL A 110 -38.60 25.31 18.85
N VAL A 111 -38.76 24.82 17.62
CA VAL A 111 -37.67 24.14 16.90
C VAL A 111 -36.51 25.08 16.59
N ASP A 112 -36.79 26.34 16.29
CA ASP A 112 -35.72 27.33 16.05
C ASP A 112 -34.96 27.69 17.33
N GLU A 113 -35.62 27.73 18.48
CA GLU A 113 -34.96 27.88 19.79
C GLU A 113 -34.03 26.67 20.06
N GLU A 114 -34.54 25.44 19.89
CA GLU A 114 -33.74 24.23 20.05
C GLU A 114 -32.54 24.19 19.09
N ARG A 115 -32.76 24.58 17.82
CA ARG A 115 -31.71 24.69 16.80
C ARG A 115 -30.62 25.68 17.23
N TYR A 116 -31.02 26.84 17.76
CA TYR A 116 -30.09 27.86 18.24
C TYR A 116 -29.24 27.37 19.42
N ASP A 117 -29.85 26.65 20.36
CA ASP A 117 -29.16 26.07 21.50
C ASP A 117 -28.15 25.00 21.09
N ILE A 118 -28.52 24.13 20.15
CA ILE A 118 -27.62 23.11 19.60
C ILE A 118 -26.47 23.77 18.85
N GLU A 119 -26.73 24.76 18.01
CA GLU A 119 -25.71 25.52 17.27
C GLU A 119 -24.72 26.18 18.24
N THR A 120 -25.21 26.77 19.32
CA THR A 120 -24.38 27.38 20.35
C THR A 120 -23.48 26.35 21.05
N LYS A 121 -24.00 25.16 21.37
CA LYS A 121 -23.21 24.06 21.97
C LYS A 121 -22.14 23.54 21.01
N VAL A 122 -22.48 23.38 19.72
CA VAL A 122 -21.53 22.96 18.68
C VAL A 122 -20.42 24.00 18.53
N ASN A 123 -20.76 25.29 18.48
CA ASN A 123 -19.79 26.37 18.36
C ASN A 123 -18.83 26.45 19.55
N LYS A 124 -19.30 26.21 20.78
CA LYS A 124 -18.43 26.10 21.96
C LYS A 124 -17.44 24.94 21.79
N SER A 125 -17.94 23.78 21.37
CA SER A 125 -17.12 22.59 21.14
C SER A 125 -16.07 22.81 20.04
N ILE A 126 -16.42 23.49 18.95
CA ILE A 126 -15.48 23.84 17.87
C ILE A 126 -14.35 24.73 18.39
N LYS A 127 -14.69 25.78 19.16
CA LYS A 127 -13.69 26.68 19.77
C LYS A 127 -12.73 25.92 20.68
N GLU A 128 -13.26 25.06 21.54
CA GLU A 128 -12.43 24.20 22.42
C GLU A 128 -11.51 23.28 21.62
N ILE A 129 -12.01 22.65 20.55
CA ILE A 129 -11.21 21.81 19.66
C ILE A 129 -10.08 22.63 19.00
N ASP A 130 -10.36 23.85 18.54
CA ASP A 130 -9.36 24.69 17.89
C ASP A 130 -8.30 25.19 18.88
N ASP A 131 -8.69 25.56 20.10
CA ASP A 131 -7.76 25.87 21.18
C ASP A 131 -6.87 24.67 21.52
N LEU A 132 -7.44 23.46 21.57
CA LEU A 132 -6.69 22.23 21.80
C LEU A 132 -5.75 21.91 20.63
N LYS A 133 -6.17 22.11 19.38
CA LYS A 133 -5.30 21.94 18.21
C LYS A 133 -4.09 22.88 18.28
N ILE A 134 -4.31 24.15 18.65
CA ILE A 134 -3.21 25.12 18.82
C ILE A 134 -2.25 24.64 19.91
N LYS A 135 -2.76 24.24 21.09
CA LYS A 135 -1.93 23.68 22.17
C LYS A 135 -1.12 22.46 21.72
N VAL A 136 -1.72 21.55 20.94
CA VAL A 136 -1.00 20.40 20.37
C VAL A 136 0.13 20.84 19.45
N VAL A 137 -0.09 21.85 18.60
CA VAL A 137 0.95 22.39 17.71
C VAL A 137 2.08 23.04 18.51
N ASP A 138 1.75 23.83 19.53
CA ASP A 138 2.74 24.50 20.38
C ASP A 138 3.58 23.48 21.17
N LEU A 139 2.95 22.43 21.73
CA LEU A 139 3.62 21.33 22.42
C LEU A 139 4.48 20.46 21.49
N GLN A 140 4.04 20.23 20.25
CA GLN A 140 4.83 19.53 19.23
C GLN A 140 6.03 20.37 18.74
N GLY A 141 6.14 21.62 19.19
CA GLY A 141 7.16 22.57 18.83
C GLY A 141 6.80 23.27 17.53
N LYS A 142 6.35 24.54 17.64
CA LYS A 142 6.13 25.49 16.52
C LYS A 142 7.32 25.57 15.54
N PHE A 143 8.51 25.20 16.02
CA PHE A 143 9.74 25.00 15.26
C PHE A 143 10.21 23.54 15.31
N LYS A 144 9.53 22.61 14.62
CA LYS A 144 10.32 21.61 13.91
C LYS A 144 11.11 22.39 12.88
N LYS A 145 12.34 22.82 13.20
CA LYS A 145 13.26 23.41 12.22
C LYS A 145 13.19 22.46 11.01
N PRO A 146 12.63 22.87 9.85
CA PRO A 146 12.58 21.97 8.72
C PRO A 146 14.03 21.61 8.49
N ALA A 147 14.38 20.35 8.74
CA ALA A 147 15.76 19.90 8.59
C ALA A 147 16.13 20.32 7.17
N LEU A 148 17.13 21.20 7.03
CA LEU A 148 17.52 21.78 5.76
C LEU A 148 17.95 20.62 4.86
N LYS A 149 16.99 20.03 4.16
CA LYS A 149 17.26 19.01 3.17
C LYS A 149 17.91 19.78 2.05
N LYS A 150 19.11 19.37 1.67
CA LYS A 150 19.77 19.84 0.46
C LYS A 150 18.94 19.35 -0.73
N VAL A 151 17.89 20.08 -1.07
CA VAL A 151 17.07 19.84 -2.24
C VAL A 151 17.84 20.41 -3.42
N ARG A 152 18.63 19.56 -4.07
CA ARG A 152 19.08 19.83 -5.45
C ARG A 152 17.83 19.91 -6.32
N MET A 153 17.79 20.84 -7.27
CA MET A 153 16.67 20.97 -8.20
C MET A 153 16.29 19.59 -8.74
N SER A 154 15.00 19.25 -8.70
CA SER A 154 14.52 18.00 -9.28
C SER A 154 14.84 18.01 -10.78
N ALA A 155 15.18 16.85 -11.34
CA ALA A 155 15.43 16.73 -12.77
C ALA A 155 14.25 17.28 -13.59
N ASP A 156 13.03 17.12 -13.07
CA ASP A 156 11.79 17.61 -13.67
C ASP A 156 11.70 19.14 -13.70
N ALA A 157 12.11 19.82 -12.62
CA ALA A 157 12.15 21.28 -12.58
C ALA A 157 13.23 21.85 -13.51
N MET A 158 14.37 21.17 -13.62
CA MET A 158 15.45 21.55 -14.54
C MET A 158 15.04 21.33 -16.00
N LEU A 159 14.38 20.21 -16.31
CA LEU A 159 13.92 19.90 -17.66
C LEU A 159 12.77 20.81 -18.11
N GLN A 160 11.84 21.16 -17.21
CA GLN A 160 10.76 22.10 -17.53
C GLN A 160 11.27 23.52 -17.75
N ALA A 161 12.31 23.94 -17.02
CA ALA A 161 12.96 25.24 -17.23
C ALA A 161 13.80 25.31 -18.52
N LEU A 162 14.42 24.20 -18.93
CA LEU A 162 15.27 24.14 -20.13
C LEU A 162 14.51 23.81 -21.43
N LEU A 163 13.41 23.05 -21.35
CA LEU A 163 12.69 22.53 -22.52
C LEU A 163 11.25 23.06 -22.64
N GLY A 164 10.81 23.89 -21.69
CA GLY A 164 9.52 24.59 -21.72
C GLY A 164 8.30 23.66 -21.84
N SER A 165 7.26 24.13 -22.51
CA SER A 165 5.94 23.45 -22.62
C SER A 165 5.94 22.17 -23.47
N LYS A 166 7.04 21.87 -24.18
CA LYS A 166 7.08 20.75 -25.14
C LYS A 166 7.25 19.38 -24.47
N HIS A 167 7.70 19.34 -23.21
CA HIS A 167 7.87 18.10 -22.42
C HIS A 167 7.20 18.22 -21.05
N LYS A 168 5.87 18.25 -21.01
CA LYS A 168 5.13 17.92 -19.78
C LYS A 168 4.97 16.41 -19.68
N VAL A 169 6.08 15.71 -19.46
CA VAL A 169 6.06 14.28 -19.18
C VAL A 169 5.71 14.14 -17.70
N ASN A 170 4.44 13.85 -17.38
CA ASN A 170 4.09 13.40 -16.04
C ASN A 170 4.90 12.11 -15.79
N MET A 171 5.98 12.21 -15.00
CA MET A 171 6.86 11.11 -14.59
C MET A 171 6.17 10.15 -13.60
N ASP A 172 4.84 10.05 -13.64
CA ASP A 172 4.11 8.93 -13.07
C ASP A 172 4.62 7.65 -13.74
N LEU A 173 5.32 6.83 -12.95
CA LEU A 173 5.87 5.52 -13.35
C LEU A 173 4.82 4.61 -14.01
N ARG A 174 3.54 4.91 -13.78
CA ARG A 174 2.36 4.20 -14.28
C ARG A 174 2.08 4.45 -15.76
N ASN A 175 2.44 5.62 -16.30
CA ASN A 175 2.13 5.99 -17.69
C ASN A 175 3.21 5.57 -18.70
N ASN A 176 4.43 5.24 -18.24
CA ASN A 176 5.53 4.79 -19.10
C ASN A 176 5.53 3.27 -19.36
N LEU A 177 4.78 2.50 -18.58
CA LEU A 177 4.61 1.06 -18.79
C LEU A 177 3.57 0.83 -19.89
N LYS A 178 3.94 0.12 -20.97
CA LYS A 178 2.99 -0.29 -22.01
C LYS A 178 1.84 -1.08 -21.36
N GLN A 179 0.64 -0.52 -21.39
CA GLN A 179 -0.59 -1.23 -21.06
C GLN A 179 -0.73 -2.39 -22.05
N VAL A 180 -0.53 -3.62 -21.61
CA VAL A 180 -0.86 -4.79 -22.43
C VAL A 180 -2.37 -4.77 -22.59
N LYS A 181 -2.83 -4.31 -23.76
CA LYS A 181 -4.23 -4.40 -24.17
C LYS A 181 -4.63 -5.88 -24.08
N LYS A 182 -5.29 -6.25 -23.00
CA LYS A 182 -6.17 -7.42 -22.98
C LYS A 182 -7.53 -6.93 -23.47
N GLU A 183 -7.55 -6.48 -24.72
CA GLU A 183 -8.79 -6.19 -25.44
C GLU A 183 -8.82 -7.12 -26.64
N VAL A 184 -10.00 -7.68 -26.81
CA VAL A 184 -10.35 -8.75 -27.71
C VAL A 184 -9.99 -8.39 -29.14
N LYS A 185 -9.36 -9.38 -29.79
CA LYS A 185 -9.13 -9.55 -31.22
C LYS A 185 -10.30 -9.04 -32.08
N GLU A 186 -10.02 -8.10 -32.97
CA GLU A 186 -10.55 -8.07 -34.33
C GLU A 186 -9.54 -7.33 -35.22
N GLU A 187 -8.96 -8.10 -36.16
CA GLU A 187 -8.37 -7.71 -37.46
C GLU A 187 -7.24 -6.65 -37.44
N GLU A 188 -6.10 -6.77 -38.10
CA GLU A 188 -5.71 -7.48 -39.31
C GLU A 188 -4.16 -7.40 -39.35
N LYS A 189 -3.46 -8.53 -39.19
CA LYS A 189 -2.07 -8.67 -39.63
C LYS A 189 -1.87 -10.08 -40.13
N GLU A 190 -2.25 -10.23 -41.39
CA GLU A 190 -2.00 -11.31 -42.35
C GLU A 190 -0.50 -11.63 -42.55
N SER A 191 0.34 -11.42 -41.54
CA SER A 191 1.81 -11.44 -41.64
C SER A 191 2.50 -12.31 -40.59
N VAL A 192 1.80 -13.32 -40.06
CA VAL A 192 2.42 -14.44 -39.34
C VAL A 192 2.15 -15.71 -40.15
N GLY A 193 2.83 -15.79 -41.29
CA GLY A 193 2.80 -16.92 -42.19
C GLY A 193 3.24 -18.21 -41.49
N ASP A 194 2.47 -19.25 -41.75
CA ASP A 194 2.59 -20.61 -41.25
C ASP A 194 3.99 -21.21 -41.50
N TRP A 195 4.77 -21.42 -40.43
CA TRP A 195 6.13 -22.00 -40.50
C TRP A 195 6.16 -23.49 -40.88
N ARG A 196 4.99 -24.10 -41.14
CA ARG A 196 4.87 -25.52 -41.45
C ARG A 196 5.10 -25.88 -42.92
N LYS A 197 5.16 -24.90 -43.84
CA LYS A 197 5.19 -25.16 -45.29
C LYS A 197 6.56 -25.34 -45.94
N ASN A 198 7.67 -25.21 -45.20
CA ASN A 198 9.03 -25.32 -45.76
C ASN A 198 9.71 -26.69 -45.56
N ILE A 199 9.01 -27.68 -44.97
CA ILE A 199 9.59 -29.01 -44.67
C ILE A 199 9.07 -30.14 -45.57
N GLU A 200 7.96 -29.96 -46.30
CA GLU A 200 7.43 -31.03 -47.18
C GLU A 200 8.02 -31.04 -48.60
N ASP A 201 8.61 -29.94 -49.08
CA ASP A 201 9.14 -29.86 -50.46
C ASP A 201 10.57 -30.42 -50.65
N LYS A 202 11.19 -31.02 -49.62
CA LYS A 202 12.50 -31.70 -49.72
C LYS A 202 12.47 -33.22 -49.47
N ALA A 203 11.31 -33.81 -49.22
CA ALA A 203 11.15 -35.25 -49.10
C ALA A 203 10.80 -35.87 -50.47
N GLY A 204 11.68 -35.77 -51.47
CA GLY A 204 11.28 -36.14 -52.84
C GLY A 204 12.36 -36.35 -53.91
N MET A 205 13.63 -36.60 -53.58
CA MET A 205 14.61 -37.07 -54.57
C MET A 205 15.30 -38.36 -54.13
N GLY A 206 14.56 -39.47 -54.20
CA GLY A 206 15.14 -40.81 -54.31
C GLY A 206 15.52 -41.09 -55.76
N GLY A 207 16.81 -41.21 -56.07
CA GLY A 207 17.27 -41.53 -57.41
C GLY A 207 18.80 -41.66 -57.54
N ARG A 208 19.30 -42.88 -57.34
CA ARG A 208 20.61 -43.45 -57.77
C ARG A 208 21.85 -42.52 -57.74
N LYS A 209 22.60 -42.54 -56.63
CA LYS A 209 24.03 -42.16 -56.62
C LYS A 209 24.83 -43.22 -57.38
N LYS A 210 25.24 -42.91 -58.62
CA LYS A 210 26.31 -43.64 -59.32
C LYS A 210 27.63 -43.26 -58.67
N ILE A 211 28.24 -44.26 -58.06
CA ILE A 211 29.62 -44.26 -57.57
C ILE A 211 30.46 -44.66 -58.79
N PHE A 212 31.54 -43.94 -59.08
CA PHE A 212 32.63 -44.48 -59.89
C PHE A 212 33.90 -44.37 -59.05
N GLU A 213 34.59 -45.51 -58.93
CA GLU A 213 35.86 -45.71 -58.25
C GLU A 213 37.05 -45.41 -59.20
N THR A 214 38.10 -44.84 -58.61
CA THR A 214 39.55 -44.98 -58.87
C THR A 214 40.20 -44.75 -60.25
N GLU A 215 41.12 -43.78 -60.22
CA GLU A 215 42.48 -43.68 -60.81
C GLU A 215 42.75 -43.85 -62.32
N ALA A 216 43.17 -42.73 -62.93
CA ALA A 216 44.33 -42.58 -63.81
C ALA A 216 44.83 -41.12 -63.76
#